data_AF-A0A6B2LFY8-F1
#
_entry.id   AF-A0A6B2LFY8-F1
#
_cell.length_a   1.000
_cell.length_b   1.000
_cell.length_c   1.000
_cell.angle_alpha   90.00
_cell.angle_beta   90.00
_cell.angle_gamma   90.00
#
_symmetry.space_group_name_H-M   'P 1'
#
loop_
_entity.id
_entity.type
_entity.pdbx_description
1 polymer ?
#
loop_
_entity_poly.entity_id
_entity_poly.type
_entity_poly.pdbx_seq_one_letter_code
_entity_poly.pdbx_strand_id
1 'polypeptide(L)'
;MVVVGMELQDALFTHLLKYKSIPKIPIRGPHLDKLGLVDYSFVVFNKITTPLFLYHLTQFCYLSSRITWSIPDLPSFLWRFFLAVPALFIIYDFFYCFFHRFLHHPSVYRFVHKHHHQQNAPTRGLVDALNTHPFEYVTGEWDHLFATYLLTLVMEVPVQAIMAFMLIGSFLAGLNHTRLDIGLWLIYQVKHHDAHHRYPTVNYGQYIVLWDLVFKSYQESRESRGNNVSKRK
;
A
#
# COMPACT_ATOMS: atom_id res chain seq x y z
N MET A 1 -2.31 -14.67 16.15
CA MET A 1 -3.42 -14.45 15.19
C MET A 1 -3.00 -13.64 13.97
N VAL A 2 -2.26 -12.52 14.10
CA VAL A 2 -1.86 -11.66 12.96
C VAL A 2 -1.12 -12.43 11.85
N VAL A 3 -0.05 -13.16 12.20
CA VAL A 3 0.73 -13.94 11.22
C VAL A 3 -0.15 -14.98 10.50
N VAL A 4 -1.07 -15.64 11.22
CA VAL A 4 -2.03 -16.57 10.61
C VAL A 4 -2.93 -15.86 9.60
N GLY A 5 -3.40 -14.65 9.92
CA GLY A 5 -4.16 -13.83 8.98
C GLY A 5 -3.36 -13.49 7.71
N MET A 6 -2.06 -13.21 7.84
CA MET A 6 -1.17 -12.97 6.70
C MET A 6 -1.00 -14.24 5.85
N GLU A 7 -0.85 -15.43 6.45
CA GLU A 7 -0.78 -16.69 5.70
C GLU A 7 -2.10 -16.99 4.96
N LEU A 8 -3.25 -16.69 5.58
CA LEU A 8 -4.55 -16.83 4.93
C LEU A 8 -4.69 -15.86 3.74
N GLN A 9 -4.21 -14.63 3.88
CA GLN A 9 -4.20 -13.64 2.80
C GLN A 9 -3.25 -14.05 1.66
N ASP A 10 -2.10 -14.63 1.98
CA ASP A 10 -1.18 -15.17 0.98
C ASP A 10 -1.78 -16.37 0.22
N ALA A 11 -2.44 -17.28 0.94
CA ALA A 11 -3.18 -18.39 0.35
C ALA A 11 -4.32 -17.88 -0.56
N LEU A 12 -5.02 -16.82 -0.15
CA LEU A 12 -6.04 -16.17 -0.96
C LEU A 12 -5.46 -15.60 -2.26
N PHE A 13 -4.35 -14.85 -2.22
CA PHE A 13 -3.71 -14.35 -3.43
C PHE A 13 -3.23 -15.48 -4.34
N THR A 14 -2.61 -16.51 -3.77
CA THR A 14 -2.20 -17.71 -4.52
C THR A 14 -3.39 -18.37 -5.23
N HIS A 15 -4.55 -18.40 -4.58
CA HIS A 15 -5.79 -18.90 -5.19
C HIS A 15 -6.30 -17.98 -6.30
N LEU A 16 -6.36 -16.66 -6.06
CA LEU A 16 -6.79 -15.65 -7.05
C LEU A 16 -5.92 -15.70 -8.31
N LEU A 17 -4.60 -15.84 -8.16
CA LEU A 17 -3.65 -15.90 -9.27
C LEU A 17 -3.86 -17.11 -10.20
N LYS A 18 -4.56 -18.17 -9.76
CA LYS A 18 -4.89 -19.35 -10.57
C LYS A 18 -6.10 -19.13 -11.49
N TYR A 19 -6.95 -18.14 -11.22
CA TYR A 19 -8.11 -17.85 -12.06
C TYR A 19 -7.70 -17.21 -13.38
N LYS A 20 -7.81 -17.98 -14.47
CA LYS A 20 -7.49 -17.52 -15.83
C LYS A 20 -8.44 -16.43 -16.35
N SER A 21 -9.63 -16.31 -15.76
CA SER A 21 -10.63 -15.31 -16.16
C SER A 21 -10.28 -13.89 -15.73
N ILE A 22 -9.40 -13.72 -14.74
CA ILE A 22 -8.94 -12.39 -14.31
C ILE A 22 -7.84 -11.93 -15.28
N PRO A 23 -8.02 -10.80 -15.98
CA PRO A 23 -6.98 -10.28 -16.87
C PRO A 23 -5.69 -9.99 -16.09
N LYS A 24 -4.54 -10.20 -16.72
CA LYS A 24 -3.22 -10.00 -16.11
C LYS A 24 -2.40 -9.00 -16.92
N ILE A 25 -1.68 -8.13 -16.23
CA ILE A 25 -0.78 -7.16 -16.84
C ILE A 25 0.43 -7.93 -17.42
N PRO A 26 0.75 -7.81 -18.72
CA PRO A 26 1.85 -8.57 -19.33
C PRO A 26 3.22 -8.24 -18.73
N ILE A 27 3.96 -9.25 -18.30
CA ILE A 27 5.33 -9.09 -17.80
C ILE A 27 6.20 -8.54 -18.92
N ARG A 28 6.86 -7.40 -18.68
CA ARG A 28 7.91 -6.93 -19.59
C ARG A 28 9.08 -6.35 -18.80
N GLY A 29 10.24 -6.97 -18.89
CA GLY A 29 11.44 -6.61 -18.13
C GLY A 29 11.94 -7.79 -17.28
N PRO A 30 13.05 -7.60 -16.55
CA PRO A 30 13.60 -8.62 -15.67
C PRO A 30 12.64 -8.90 -14.51
N HIS A 31 12.38 -10.18 -14.24
CA HIS A 31 11.53 -10.65 -13.15
C HIS A 31 12.39 -11.41 -12.13
N LEU A 32 12.14 -11.22 -10.84
CA LEU A 32 12.84 -11.96 -9.78
C LEU A 32 12.14 -13.30 -9.52
N ASP A 33 12.52 -14.32 -10.29
CA ASP A 33 11.88 -15.64 -10.24
C ASP A 33 12.07 -16.38 -8.91
N LYS A 34 13.22 -16.20 -8.25
CA LYS A 34 13.57 -16.90 -7.01
C LYS A 34 13.98 -15.93 -5.93
N LEU A 35 13.45 -16.12 -4.73
CA LEU A 35 13.86 -15.39 -3.53
C LEU A 35 15.14 -16.00 -2.96
N GLY A 36 16.08 -15.15 -2.57
CA GLY A 36 17.29 -15.53 -1.86
C GLY A 36 17.13 -15.39 -0.35
N LEU A 37 18.22 -15.67 0.38
CA LEU A 37 18.24 -15.60 1.84
C LEU A 37 17.86 -14.21 2.38
N VAL A 38 18.34 -13.14 1.74
CA VAL A 38 18.06 -11.76 2.15
C VAL A 38 16.58 -11.42 1.99
N ASP A 39 15.98 -11.82 0.88
CA ASP A 39 14.54 -11.62 0.65
C ASP A 39 13.69 -12.29 1.72
N TYR A 40 13.95 -13.58 1.98
CA TYR A 40 13.25 -14.31 3.03
C TYR A 40 13.48 -13.69 4.41
N SER A 41 14.70 -13.20 4.69
CA SER A 41 15.00 -12.53 5.97
C SER A 41 14.16 -11.27 6.14
N PHE A 42 14.02 -10.45 5.10
CA PHE A 42 13.19 -9.25 5.14
C PHE A 42 11.71 -9.58 5.27
N VAL A 43 11.20 -10.54 4.50
CA VAL A 43 9.80 -10.98 4.61
C VAL A 43 9.50 -11.47 6.03
N VAL A 44 10.36 -12.31 6.62
CA VAL A 44 10.18 -12.81 7.98
C VAL A 44 10.26 -11.69 9.00
N PHE A 45 11.24 -10.80 8.90
CA PHE A 45 11.37 -9.65 9.79
C PHE A 45 10.11 -8.76 9.76
N ASN A 46 9.63 -8.45 8.56
CA ASN A 46 8.46 -7.61 8.36
C ASN A 46 7.20 -8.27 8.94
N LYS A 47 6.98 -9.57 8.69
CA LYS A 47 5.89 -10.36 9.31
C LYS A 47 5.93 -10.34 10.84
N ILE A 48 7.12 -10.40 11.45
CA ILE A 48 7.28 -10.38 12.92
C ILE A 48 7.05 -8.97 13.47
N THR A 49 7.31 -7.94 12.68
CA THR A 49 7.15 -6.54 13.11
C THR A 49 5.70 -6.06 13.00
N THR A 50 4.89 -6.62 12.09
CA THR A 50 3.45 -6.28 11.97
C THR A 50 2.66 -6.46 13.27
N PRO A 51 2.82 -7.55 14.06
CA PRO A 51 2.21 -7.66 15.39
C PRO A 51 2.59 -6.52 16.35
N LEU A 52 3.83 -6.04 16.31
CA LEU A 52 4.29 -4.94 17.17
C LEU A 52 3.61 -3.63 16.79
N PHE A 53 3.52 -3.35 15.49
CA PHE A 53 2.73 -2.23 14.97
C PHE A 53 1.27 -2.31 15.45
N LEU A 54 0.61 -3.45 15.23
CA LEU A 54 -0.79 -3.63 15.59
C LEU A 54 -1.03 -3.54 17.10
N TYR A 55 -0.05 -3.94 17.91
CA TYR A 55 -0.09 -3.72 19.35
C TYR A 55 -0.11 -2.22 19.66
N HIS A 56 0.78 -1.42 19.09
CA HIS A 56 0.78 0.03 19.30
C HIS A 56 -0.48 0.73 18.78
N LEU A 57 -0.97 0.32 17.60
CA LEU A 57 -2.24 0.83 17.06
C LEU A 57 -3.39 0.50 18.01
N THR A 58 -3.43 -0.73 18.53
CA THR A 58 -4.46 -1.15 19.48
C THR A 58 -4.37 -0.36 20.80
N GLN A 59 -3.17 -0.15 21.32
CA GLN A 59 -2.94 0.68 22.50
C GLN A 59 -3.42 2.12 22.27
N PHE A 60 -3.09 2.71 21.13
CA PHE A 60 -3.58 4.03 20.75
C PHE A 60 -5.12 4.07 20.70
N CYS A 61 -5.74 3.11 20.02
CA CYS A 61 -7.20 3.02 19.93
C CYS A 61 -7.87 2.85 21.30
N TYR A 62 -7.24 2.11 22.21
CA TYR A 62 -7.77 1.84 23.54
C TYR A 62 -7.65 3.06 24.46
N LEU A 63 -6.53 3.79 24.37
CA LEU A 63 -6.22 4.93 25.24
C LEU A 63 -6.82 6.25 24.74
N SER A 64 -7.13 6.36 23.45
CA SER A 64 -7.66 7.59 22.86
C SER A 64 -9.15 7.77 23.19
N SER A 65 -9.48 8.90 23.82
CA SER A 65 -10.88 9.30 24.07
C SER A 65 -11.66 9.67 22.80
N ARG A 66 -10.97 9.80 21.66
CA ARG A 66 -11.57 10.11 20.35
C ARG A 66 -11.90 8.87 19.53
N ILE A 67 -11.57 7.68 20.03
CA ILE A 67 -11.91 6.41 19.38
C ILE A 67 -13.16 5.82 20.03
N THR A 68 -14.20 5.62 19.23
CA THR A 68 -15.44 5.02 19.69
C THR A 68 -15.45 3.53 19.41
N TRP A 69 -15.57 2.72 20.47
CA TRP A 69 -15.62 1.26 20.38
C TRP A 69 -17.06 0.73 20.23
N SER A 70 -18.02 1.42 20.83
CA SER A 70 -19.45 1.13 20.68
C SER A 70 -19.99 1.64 19.35
N ILE A 71 -20.98 0.92 18.80
CA ILE A 71 -21.78 1.41 17.67
C ILE A 71 -22.88 2.30 18.26
N PRO A 72 -22.88 3.63 18.01
CA PRO A 72 -23.97 4.52 18.43
C PRO A 72 -25.23 4.24 17.61
N ASP A 73 -26.19 5.18 17.57
CA ASP A 73 -27.30 5.07 16.62
C ASP A 73 -26.77 4.88 15.18
N LEU A 74 -27.50 4.08 14.40
CA LEU A 74 -27.05 3.63 13.09
C LEU A 74 -26.70 4.80 12.15
N PRO A 75 -27.52 5.87 12.03
CA PRO A 75 -27.16 7.04 11.23
C PRO A 75 -25.82 7.66 11.66
N SER A 76 -25.63 7.91 12.96
CA SER A 76 -24.39 8.49 13.49
C SER A 76 -23.17 7.63 13.20
N PHE A 77 -23.30 6.32 13.36
CA PHE A 77 -22.24 5.38 13.04
C PHE A 77 -21.87 5.42 11.56
N LEU A 78 -22.87 5.31 10.67
CA LEU A 78 -22.64 5.17 9.23
C LEU A 78 -21.95 6.40 8.64
N TRP A 79 -22.38 7.62 8.97
CA TRP A 79 -21.73 8.81 8.40
C TRP A 79 -20.28 8.94 8.88
N ARG A 80 -20.00 8.64 10.16
CA ARG A 80 -18.63 8.67 10.70
C ARG A 80 -17.75 7.63 10.04
N PHE A 81 -18.28 6.42 9.87
CA PHE A 81 -17.58 5.32 9.23
C PHE A 81 -17.23 5.65 7.76
N PHE A 82 -18.24 6.05 6.97
CA PHE A 82 -18.06 6.35 5.54
C PHE A 82 -17.26 7.63 5.28
N LEU A 83 -17.17 8.54 6.24
CA LEU A 83 -16.25 9.68 6.17
C LEU A 83 -14.83 9.29 6.59
N ALA A 84 -14.67 8.53 7.67
CA ALA A 84 -13.37 8.19 8.23
C ALA A 84 -12.54 7.27 7.33
N VAL A 85 -13.15 6.26 6.71
CA VAL A 85 -12.39 5.31 5.85
C VAL A 85 -11.69 6.03 4.70
N PRO A 86 -12.36 6.82 3.84
CA PRO A 86 -11.68 7.58 2.79
C PRO A 86 -10.70 8.62 3.34
N ALA A 87 -11.02 9.28 4.46
CA ALA A 87 -10.13 10.26 5.07
C ALA A 87 -8.80 9.64 5.52
N LEU A 88 -8.84 8.44 6.12
CA LEU A 88 -7.63 7.71 6.51
C LEU A 88 -6.74 7.41 5.29
N PHE A 89 -7.31 6.93 4.18
CA PHE A 89 -6.56 6.70 2.94
C PHE A 89 -5.97 7.98 2.36
N ILE A 90 -6.71 9.08 2.37
CA ILE A 90 -6.23 10.38 1.88
C ILE A 90 -5.06 10.89 2.72
N ILE A 91 -5.18 10.84 4.05
CA ILE A 91 -4.14 11.31 4.97
C ILE A 91 -2.91 10.41 4.86
N TYR A 92 -3.08 9.09 4.89
CA TYR A 92 -1.98 8.13 4.76
C TYR A 92 -1.21 8.34 3.46
N ASP A 93 -1.88 8.30 2.30
CA ASP A 93 -1.19 8.38 1.03
C ASP A 93 -0.50 9.74 0.83
N PHE A 94 -0.95 10.80 1.51
CA PHE A 94 -0.24 12.08 1.49
C PHE A 94 1.17 11.93 2.03
N PHE A 95 1.31 11.43 3.26
CA PHE A 95 2.61 11.26 3.92
C PHE A 95 3.42 10.15 3.25
N TYR A 96 2.78 9.04 2.88
CA TYR A 96 3.41 7.97 2.14
C TYR A 96 3.98 8.45 0.81
N CYS A 97 3.29 9.32 0.05
CA CYS A 97 3.80 9.84 -1.23
C CYS A 97 5.13 10.61 -1.03
N PHE A 98 5.25 11.42 0.03
CA PHE A 98 6.51 12.09 0.36
C PHE A 98 7.58 11.11 0.82
N PHE A 99 7.23 10.16 1.68
CA PHE A 99 8.15 9.14 2.15
C PHE A 99 8.69 8.30 0.98
N HIS A 100 7.82 7.88 0.08
CA HIS A 100 8.18 7.10 -1.09
C HIS A 100 9.09 7.88 -2.04
N ARG A 101 8.83 9.18 -2.26
CA ARG A 101 9.77 10.05 -3.00
C ARG A 101 11.13 10.15 -2.31
N PHE A 102 11.16 10.25 -0.99
CA PHE A 102 12.39 10.24 -0.21
C PHE A 102 13.16 8.92 -0.37
N LEU A 103 12.47 7.78 -0.39
CA LEU A 103 13.07 6.47 -0.67
C LEU A 103 13.72 6.38 -2.05
N HIS A 104 13.20 7.11 -3.04
CA HIS A 104 13.79 7.23 -4.39
C HIS A 104 14.92 8.25 -4.49
N HIS A 105 15.22 9.00 -3.43
CA HIS A 105 16.37 9.90 -3.43
C HIS A 105 17.67 9.08 -3.60
N PRO A 106 18.62 9.46 -4.47
CA PRO A 106 19.78 8.63 -4.80
C PRO A 106 20.61 8.15 -3.60
N SER A 107 20.71 8.97 -2.54
CA SER A 107 21.43 8.63 -1.31
C SER A 107 20.72 7.58 -0.44
N VAL A 108 19.41 7.39 -0.61
CA VAL A 108 18.58 6.45 0.17
C VAL A 108 18.29 5.20 -0.66
N TYR A 109 17.91 5.40 -1.93
CA TYR A 109 17.47 4.36 -2.86
C TYR A 109 18.42 3.17 -2.89
N ARG A 110 19.72 3.42 -3.07
CA ARG A 110 20.73 2.36 -3.19
C ARG A 110 20.74 1.40 -2.01
N PHE A 111 20.44 1.88 -0.81
CA PHE A 111 20.59 1.12 0.43
C PHE A 111 19.27 0.54 0.94
N VAL A 112 18.16 1.22 0.66
CA VAL A 112 16.85 0.85 1.21
C VAL A 112 15.93 0.32 0.12
N HIS A 113 15.55 1.18 -0.82
CA HIS A 113 14.42 0.89 -1.71
C HIS A 113 14.81 0.11 -2.97
N LYS A 114 16.10 0.06 -3.31
CA LYS A 114 16.62 -0.72 -4.44
C LYS A 114 16.25 -2.20 -4.30
N HIS A 115 16.26 -2.75 -3.08
CA HIS A 115 15.86 -4.14 -2.82
C HIS A 115 14.45 -4.43 -3.32
N HIS A 116 13.49 -3.59 -2.92
CA HIS A 116 12.09 -3.71 -3.35
C HIS A 116 11.96 -3.66 -4.87
N HIS A 117 12.68 -2.72 -5.51
CA HIS A 117 12.70 -2.54 -6.97
C HIS A 117 13.51 -3.59 -7.74
N GLN A 118 14.19 -4.54 -7.09
CA GLN A 118 14.76 -5.70 -7.81
C GLN A 118 13.66 -6.54 -8.48
N GLN A 119 12.46 -6.53 -7.90
CA GLN A 119 11.28 -7.14 -8.46
C GLN A 119 10.55 -6.16 -9.39
N ASN A 120 11.10 -5.89 -10.58
CA ASN A 120 10.50 -4.93 -11.53
C ASN A 120 9.10 -5.34 -12.04
N ALA A 121 8.68 -6.58 -11.81
CA ALA A 121 7.38 -7.09 -12.19
C ALA A 121 6.82 -7.98 -11.07
N PRO A 122 6.31 -7.42 -9.96
CA PRO A 122 5.88 -8.22 -8.82
C PRO A 122 4.70 -9.14 -9.16
N THR A 123 4.75 -10.40 -8.74
CA THR A 123 3.74 -11.41 -9.07
C THR A 123 3.28 -12.24 -7.88
N ARG A 124 3.96 -12.15 -6.74
CA ARG A 124 3.75 -13.02 -5.57
C ARG A 124 2.84 -12.39 -4.51
N GLY A 125 2.10 -11.34 -4.85
CA GLY A 125 1.12 -10.72 -3.98
C GLY A 125 1.73 -10.26 -2.65
N LEU A 126 1.20 -10.76 -1.54
CA LEU A 126 1.64 -10.36 -0.20
C LEU A 126 3.13 -10.62 0.05
N VAL A 127 3.70 -11.72 -0.48
CA VAL A 127 5.14 -12.00 -0.32
C VAL A 127 6.00 -10.90 -0.94
N ASP A 128 5.64 -10.41 -2.14
CA ASP A 128 6.35 -9.32 -2.80
C ASP A 128 6.13 -7.97 -2.11
N ALA A 129 4.93 -7.73 -1.56
CA ALA A 129 4.64 -6.54 -0.76
C ALA A 129 5.48 -6.50 0.54
N LEU A 130 5.71 -7.66 1.16
CA LEU A 130 6.53 -7.80 2.37
C LEU A 130 8.03 -7.87 2.08
N ASN A 131 8.43 -8.11 0.82
CA ASN A 131 9.84 -8.16 0.43
C ASN A 131 10.41 -6.75 0.20
N THR A 132 10.39 -5.95 1.27
CA THR A 132 10.86 -4.57 1.34
C THR A 132 11.89 -4.45 2.46
N HIS A 133 12.76 -3.45 2.36
CA HIS A 133 13.74 -3.21 3.42
C HIS A 133 13.01 -2.88 4.74
N PRO A 134 13.45 -3.39 5.92
CA PRO A 134 12.79 -3.17 7.21
C PRO A 134 12.44 -1.71 7.53
N PHE A 135 13.34 -0.78 7.23
CA PHE A 135 13.09 0.66 7.42
C PHE A 135 11.88 1.16 6.61
N GLU A 136 11.74 0.73 5.36
CA GLU A 136 10.61 1.10 4.49
C GLU A 136 9.32 0.53 5.05
N TYR A 137 9.32 -0.76 5.40
CA TYR A 137 8.16 -1.45 5.93
C TYR A 137 7.66 -0.84 7.25
N VAL A 138 8.56 -0.68 8.24
CA VAL A 138 8.20 -0.13 9.56
C VAL A 138 7.70 1.31 9.45
N THR A 139 8.32 2.13 8.62
CA THR A 139 7.88 3.52 8.45
C THR A 139 6.49 3.59 7.81
N GLY A 140 6.23 2.76 6.79
CA GLY A 140 4.90 2.66 6.16
C GLY A 140 3.83 2.14 7.13
N GLU A 141 4.13 1.14 7.95
CA GLU A 141 3.19 0.66 8.97
C GLU A 141 2.88 1.77 10.00
N TRP A 142 3.90 2.48 10.51
CA TRP A 142 3.67 3.56 11.48
C TRP A 142 2.99 4.79 10.88
N ASP A 143 3.06 4.99 9.57
CA ASP A 143 2.27 6.02 8.88
C ASP A 143 0.75 5.72 8.96
N HIS A 144 0.33 4.46 9.04
CA HIS A 144 -1.08 4.12 9.32
C HIS A 144 -1.53 4.59 10.70
N LEU A 145 -0.67 4.38 11.71
CA LEU A 145 -0.91 4.89 13.07
C LEU A 145 -0.91 6.42 13.08
N PHE A 146 0.00 7.06 12.35
CA PHE A 146 0.08 8.51 12.25
C PHE A 146 -1.16 9.11 11.57
N ALA A 147 -1.61 8.55 10.45
CA ALA A 147 -2.85 8.95 9.78
C ALA A 147 -4.07 8.81 10.71
N THR A 148 -4.12 7.71 11.47
CA THR A 148 -5.16 7.48 12.48
C THR A 148 -5.12 8.57 13.55
N TYR A 149 -3.94 8.86 14.11
CA TYR A 149 -3.75 9.93 15.08
C TYR A 149 -4.23 11.29 14.54
N LEU A 150 -3.79 11.67 13.34
CA LEU A 150 -4.17 12.94 12.73
C LEU A 150 -5.69 13.07 12.53
N LEU A 151 -6.36 11.99 12.11
CA LEU A 151 -7.81 12.03 11.95
C LEU A 151 -8.54 12.24 13.29
N THR A 152 -8.03 11.67 14.39
CA THR A 152 -8.61 11.89 15.73
C THR A 152 -8.51 13.32 16.23
N LEU A 153 -7.62 14.14 15.65
CA LEU A 153 -7.55 15.57 15.96
C LEU A 153 -8.73 16.35 15.37
N VAL A 154 -9.41 15.79 14.37
CA VAL A 154 -10.47 16.46 13.59
C VAL A 154 -11.85 15.90 13.91
N MET A 155 -11.96 14.59 14.16
CA MET A 155 -13.24 13.94 14.42
C MET A 155 -13.11 12.76 15.38
N GLU A 156 -14.25 12.33 15.93
CA GLU A 156 -14.35 11.05 16.61
C GLU A 156 -14.41 9.92 15.57
N VAL A 157 -13.56 8.91 15.75
CA VAL A 157 -13.36 7.84 14.75
C VAL A 157 -13.87 6.51 15.30
N PRO A 158 -14.81 5.84 14.62
CA PRO A 158 -15.20 4.48 14.97
C PRO A 158 -14.03 3.52 14.76
N VAL A 159 -13.76 2.66 15.75
CA VAL A 159 -12.69 1.64 15.63
C VAL A 159 -12.90 0.74 14.41
N GLN A 160 -14.15 0.53 14.00
CA GLN A 160 -14.55 -0.21 12.80
C GLN A 160 -13.99 0.43 11.52
N ALA A 161 -13.91 1.75 11.43
CA ALA A 161 -13.32 2.44 10.28
C ALA A 161 -11.81 2.21 10.20
N ILE A 162 -11.12 2.19 11.35
CA ILE A 162 -9.68 1.88 11.42
C ILE A 162 -9.44 0.41 11.05
N MET A 163 -10.26 -0.52 11.56
CA MET A 163 -10.18 -1.93 11.15
C MET A 163 -10.40 -2.10 9.65
N ALA A 164 -11.39 -1.42 9.07
CA ALA A 164 -11.64 -1.45 7.63
C ALA A 164 -10.47 -0.86 6.85
N PHE A 165 -9.91 0.27 7.30
CA PHE A 165 -8.72 0.89 6.72
C PHE A 165 -7.53 -0.09 6.70
N MET A 166 -7.22 -0.75 7.82
CA MET A 166 -6.12 -1.72 7.88
C MET A 166 -6.35 -2.94 6.99
N LEU A 167 -7.57 -3.50 6.99
CA LEU A 167 -7.89 -4.69 6.19
C LEU A 167 -7.87 -4.40 4.69
N ILE A 168 -8.49 -3.28 4.27
CA ILE A 168 -8.49 -2.86 2.87
C ILE A 168 -7.07 -2.48 2.46
N GLY A 169 -6.35 -1.69 3.26
CA GLY A 169 -4.97 -1.28 3.00
C GLY A 169 -4.02 -2.47 2.83
N SER A 170 -4.07 -3.46 3.73
CA SER A 170 -3.30 -4.70 3.59
C SER A 170 -3.64 -5.44 2.29
N PHE A 171 -4.94 -5.55 1.97
CA PHE A 171 -5.37 -6.22 0.76
C PHE A 171 -4.89 -5.50 -0.50
N LEU A 172 -5.03 -4.17 -0.57
CA LEU A 172 -4.55 -3.37 -1.71
C LEU A 172 -3.03 -3.43 -1.85
N ALA A 173 -2.28 -3.39 -0.74
CA ALA A 173 -0.82 -3.52 -0.76
C ALA A 173 -0.37 -4.87 -1.36
N GLY A 174 -1.02 -5.98 -0.98
CA GLY A 174 -0.78 -7.27 -1.60
C GLY A 174 -1.21 -7.30 -3.07
N LEU A 175 -2.39 -6.75 -3.39
CA LEU A 175 -2.96 -6.74 -4.73
C LEU A 175 -2.08 -5.98 -5.74
N ASN A 176 -1.48 -4.87 -5.32
CA ASN A 176 -0.48 -4.09 -6.08
C ASN A 176 0.71 -4.93 -6.59
N HIS A 177 0.97 -6.07 -5.94
CA HIS A 177 2.09 -6.97 -6.25
C HIS A 177 1.65 -8.30 -6.90
N THR A 178 0.43 -8.35 -7.46
CA THR A 178 -0.11 -9.54 -8.14
C THR A 178 -0.13 -9.43 -9.66
N ARG A 179 -0.06 -8.21 -10.20
CA ARG A 179 -0.28 -7.90 -11.63
C ARG A 179 -1.63 -8.36 -12.18
N LEU A 180 -2.62 -8.61 -11.32
CA LEU A 180 -4.00 -8.73 -11.76
C LEU A 180 -4.47 -7.35 -12.24
N ASP A 181 -5.03 -7.26 -13.45
CA ASP A 181 -5.53 -6.00 -14.01
C ASP A 181 -6.90 -5.68 -13.40
N ILE A 182 -6.84 -5.33 -12.12
CA ILE A 182 -7.97 -5.01 -11.25
C ILE A 182 -7.77 -3.58 -10.77
N GLY A 183 -8.87 -2.83 -10.73
CA GLY A 183 -8.86 -1.49 -10.19
C GLY A 183 -10.27 -0.94 -10.01
N LEU A 184 -10.34 0.16 -9.28
CA LEU A 184 -11.51 0.99 -9.10
C LEU A 184 -11.27 2.33 -9.81
N TRP A 185 -11.54 2.37 -11.12
CA TRP A 185 -11.45 3.57 -11.96
C TRP A 185 -10.21 4.45 -11.64
N LEU A 186 -10.40 5.77 -11.52
CA LEU A 186 -9.39 6.77 -11.15
C LEU A 186 -9.15 6.86 -9.63
N ILE A 187 -9.49 5.83 -8.85
CA ILE A 187 -9.15 5.80 -7.41
C ILE A 187 -7.92 4.93 -7.22
N TYR A 188 -7.99 3.68 -7.66
CA TYR A 188 -6.94 2.69 -7.45
C TYR A 188 -6.85 1.77 -8.67
N GLN A 189 -5.64 1.45 -9.14
CA GLN A 189 -5.43 0.38 -10.13
C GLN A 189 -4.07 -0.26 -9.89
N VAL A 190 -4.02 -1.59 -9.94
CA VAL A 190 -2.75 -2.36 -9.80
C VAL A 190 -1.71 -1.91 -10.83
N LYS A 191 -2.17 -1.52 -12.03
CA LYS A 191 -1.29 -1.06 -13.11
C LYS A 191 -0.47 0.19 -12.76
N HIS A 192 -0.93 1.02 -11.82
CA HIS A 192 -0.21 2.23 -11.43
C HIS A 192 1.05 1.89 -10.63
N HIS A 193 0.95 1.00 -9.64
CA HIS A 193 2.10 0.49 -8.89
C HIS A 193 3.02 -0.37 -9.75
N ASP A 194 2.45 -1.20 -10.64
CA ASP A 194 3.24 -1.95 -11.62
C ASP A 194 4.06 -1.03 -12.54
N ALA A 195 3.47 0.09 -12.97
CA ALA A 195 4.17 1.10 -13.75
C ALA A 195 5.26 1.82 -12.93
N HIS A 196 5.05 2.02 -11.63
CA HIS A 196 6.04 2.59 -10.72
C HIS A 196 7.30 1.72 -10.62
N HIS A 197 7.13 0.41 -10.38
CA HIS A 197 8.23 -0.57 -10.36
C HIS A 197 9.08 -0.55 -11.63
N ARG A 198 8.45 -0.23 -12.77
CA ARG A 198 9.14 -0.09 -14.05
C ARG A 198 9.76 1.28 -14.29
N TYR A 199 9.10 2.33 -13.80
CA TYR A 199 9.49 3.71 -13.99
C TYR A 199 9.48 4.39 -12.62
N PRO A 200 10.59 4.34 -11.85
CA PRO A 200 10.68 4.80 -10.45
C PRO A 200 10.51 6.31 -10.22
N THR A 201 9.93 7.03 -11.19
CA THR A 201 9.72 8.47 -11.19
C THR A 201 8.24 8.88 -11.23
N VAL A 202 7.31 7.91 -11.29
CA VAL A 202 5.86 8.13 -11.43
C VAL A 202 5.09 7.31 -10.41
N ASN A 203 3.82 7.65 -10.15
CA ASN A 203 2.89 6.88 -9.30
C ASN A 203 3.47 6.49 -7.93
N TYR A 204 3.68 7.47 -7.05
CA TYR A 204 4.23 7.24 -5.71
C TYR A 204 3.18 6.89 -4.65
N GLY A 205 1.89 7.10 -4.93
CA GLY A 205 0.80 6.73 -4.01
C GLY A 205 0.68 5.21 -3.85
N GLN A 206 0.34 4.76 -2.64
CA GLN A 206 0.22 3.34 -2.31
C GLN A 206 -1.20 2.83 -2.58
N TYR A 207 -2.22 3.61 -2.21
CA TYR A 207 -3.61 3.17 -2.23
C TYR A 207 -4.51 3.99 -3.15
N ILE A 208 -4.20 5.26 -3.37
CA ILE A 208 -5.00 6.16 -4.20
C ILE A 208 -4.13 7.02 -5.12
N VAL A 209 -4.64 7.34 -6.30
CA VAL A 209 -3.92 8.17 -7.28
C VAL A 209 -3.99 9.68 -6.99
N LEU A 210 -4.77 10.10 -6.00
CA LEU A 210 -5.09 11.51 -5.73
C LEU A 210 -3.82 12.38 -5.66
N TRP A 211 -2.84 11.97 -4.86
CA TRP A 211 -1.62 12.76 -4.66
C TRP A 211 -0.68 12.72 -5.87
N ASP A 212 -0.72 11.66 -6.66
CA ASP A 212 0.00 11.61 -7.94
C ASP A 212 -0.58 12.56 -8.97
N LEU A 213 -1.89 12.78 -8.98
CA LEU A 213 -2.53 13.80 -9.80
C LEU A 213 -2.15 15.20 -9.32
N VAL A 214 -2.22 15.46 -8.01
CA VAL A 214 -1.88 16.75 -7.39
C VAL A 214 -0.41 17.12 -7.65
N PHE A 215 0.52 16.19 -7.43
CA PHE A 215 1.95 16.40 -7.61
C PHE A 215 2.45 16.11 -9.04
N LYS A 216 1.55 15.84 -9.99
CA LYS A 216 1.85 15.61 -11.41
C LYS A 216 2.85 14.47 -11.66
N SER A 217 2.80 13.43 -10.83
CA SER A 217 3.54 12.17 -11.01
C SER A 217 2.68 11.05 -11.57
N TYR A 218 1.38 11.28 -11.79
CA TYR A 218 0.49 10.26 -12.33
C TYR A 218 0.87 9.84 -13.76
N GLN A 219 0.94 8.53 -13.99
CA GLN A 219 1.10 7.92 -15.30
C GLN A 219 0.27 6.64 -15.43
N GLU A 220 -0.65 6.63 -16.39
CA GLU A 220 -1.57 5.51 -16.58
C GLU A 220 -0.90 4.24 -17.16
N SER A 221 -0.22 4.36 -18.30
CA SER A 221 0.69 3.37 -18.90
C SER A 221 1.38 4.02 -20.13
N ARG A 222 2.24 3.28 -20.86
CA ARG A 222 3.32 3.77 -21.74
C ARG A 222 2.96 4.81 -22.83
N GLU A 223 1.71 5.02 -23.21
CA GLU A 223 1.34 5.93 -24.31
C GLU A 223 1.54 7.42 -23.98
N SER A 224 1.48 7.81 -22.71
CA SER A 224 1.56 9.22 -22.31
C SER A 224 2.97 9.83 -22.40
N ARG A 225 4.04 9.03 -22.30
CA ARG A 225 5.43 9.52 -22.47
C ARG A 225 5.86 9.59 -23.94
N GLY A 226 5.38 8.70 -24.80
CA GLY A 226 5.67 8.73 -26.24
C GLY A 226 5.17 10.02 -26.90
N ASN A 227 4.02 10.53 -26.45
CA ASN A 227 3.42 11.77 -26.97
C ASN A 227 4.01 13.07 -26.38
N ASN A 228 4.66 13.01 -25.21
CA ASN A 228 5.25 14.19 -24.58
C ASN A 228 6.72 14.42 -24.97
N VAL A 229 7.45 13.38 -25.38
CA VAL A 229 8.81 13.53 -25.93
C VAL A 229 8.78 14.02 -27.38
N SER A 230 7.75 13.68 -28.17
CA SER A 230 7.59 14.18 -29.55
C SER A 230 7.16 15.65 -29.65
N LYS A 231 6.62 16.23 -28.57
CA LYS A 231 6.21 17.65 -28.50
C LYS A 231 7.26 18.60 -27.93
N ARG A 232 8.43 18.07 -27.55
CA ARG A 232 9.62 18.87 -27.19
C ARG A 232 10.69 18.68 -28.27
N LYS A 233 10.40 19.17 -29.48
CA LYS A 233 11.38 19.49 -30.50
C LYS A 233 11.01 20.83 -31.11
#